data_AF-A0A7S3F0Q7-F1
#
_entry.id   AF-A0A7S3F0Q7-F1
#
_cell.length_a   1.000
_cell.length_b   1.000
_cell.length_c   1.000
_cell.angle_alpha   90.00
_cell.angle_beta   90.00
_cell.angle_gamma   90.00
#
_symmetry.space_group_name_H-M   'P 1'
#
loop_
_entity.id
_entity.type
_entity.pdbx_description
1 polymer ?
#
loop_
_entity_poly.entity_id
_entity_poly.type
_entity_poly.pdbx_seq_one_letter_code
_entity_poly.pdbx_strand_id
1 'polypeptide(L)'
;MGGLEQQLLGRVVLKERPELEEQRQKLVEEVNVNKKTLKGLEDDLLFRLASSTGNLLDDTSLIEVLQNTKTTAAEVTEKLQNAADANARISMAREEYRPVATRGSLLYFLVVDMAAINVMYQVSLQQ
;
A
#
# COMPACT_ATOMS: atom_id res chain seq x y z
N MET A 1 -9.15 -9.13 18.30
CA MET A 1 -7.73 -9.09 18.73
C MET A 1 -6.78 -8.63 17.63
N GLY A 2 -6.96 -8.99 16.35
CA GLY A 2 -6.01 -8.61 15.28
C GLY A 2 -5.86 -7.11 14.98
N GLY A 3 -6.87 -6.27 15.26
CA GLY A 3 -6.80 -4.83 14.99
C GLY A 3 -5.78 -4.08 15.87
N LEU A 4 -5.82 -4.31 17.18
CA LEU A 4 -4.87 -3.70 18.13
C LEU A 4 -3.45 -4.22 17.90
N GLU A 5 -3.31 -5.51 17.65
CA GLU A 5 -2.04 -6.12 17.29
C GLU A 5 -1.42 -5.43 16.06
N GLN A 6 -2.21 -5.18 15.01
CA GLN A 6 -1.72 -4.49 13.81
C GLN A 6 -1.28 -3.05 14.10
N GLN A 7 -2.00 -2.35 14.98
CA GLN A 7 -1.63 -1.00 15.42
C GLN A 7 -0.32 -0.99 16.22
N LEU A 8 -0.17 -1.93 17.15
CA LEU A 8 1.04 -2.08 17.95
C LEU A 8 2.24 -2.48 17.09
N LEU A 9 2.05 -3.38 16.12
CA LEU A 9 3.09 -3.74 15.16
C LEU A 9 3.59 -2.51 14.40
N GLY A 10 2.68 -1.66 13.92
CA GLY A 10 3.04 -0.39 13.28
C GLY A 10 3.86 0.53 14.19
N ARG A 11 3.45 0.69 15.45
CA ARG A 11 4.17 1.53 16.42
C ARG A 11 5.55 1.00 16.78
N VAL A 12 5.68 -0.32 16.97
CA VAL A 12 6.96 -0.97 17.29
C VAL A 12 7.91 -0.82 16.12
N VAL A 13 7.48 -1.12 14.90
CA VAL A 13 8.30 -0.97 13.69
C VAL A 13 8.74 0.48 13.49
N LEU A 14 7.83 1.45 13.68
CA LEU A 14 8.16 2.87 13.58
C LEU A 14 9.27 3.29 14.56
N LYS A 15 9.27 2.72 15.76
CA LYS A 15 10.24 3.05 16.81
C LYS A 15 11.57 2.33 16.65
N GLU A 16 11.53 1.04 16.32
CA GLU A 16 12.72 0.17 16.24
C GLU A 16 13.42 0.28 14.87
N ARG A 17 12.64 0.48 13.79
CA ARG A 17 13.12 0.56 12.41
C ARG A 17 12.39 1.65 11.61
N PRO A 18 12.62 2.93 11.94
CA PRO A 18 11.97 4.05 11.25
C PRO A 18 12.25 4.06 9.74
N GLU A 19 13.46 3.67 9.33
CA GLU A 19 13.87 3.58 7.91
C GLU A 19 12.97 2.62 7.12
N LEU A 20 12.53 1.52 7.74
CA LEU A 20 11.67 0.53 7.10
C LEU A 20 10.26 1.09 6.87
N GLU A 21 9.77 1.90 7.79
CA GLU A 21 8.48 2.58 7.66
C GLU A 21 8.55 3.73 6.63
N GLU A 22 9.68 4.44 6.55
CA GLU A 22 9.94 5.43 5.50
C GLU A 22 9.96 4.78 4.10
N GLN A 23 10.67 3.66 3.95
CA GLN A 23 10.67 2.89 2.70
C GLN A 23 9.26 2.43 2.32
N ARG A 24 8.48 1.95 3.29
CA ARG A 24 7.08 1.56 3.06
C ARG A 24 6.23 2.73 2.58
N GLN A 25 6.39 3.92 3.19
CA GLN A 25 5.64 5.11 2.81
C GLN A 25 5.98 5.56 1.39
N LYS A 26 7.28 5.65 1.05
CA LYS A 26 7.75 5.96 -0.31
C LYS A 26 7.20 4.98 -1.33
N LEU A 27 7.22 3.68 -1.01
CA LEU A 27 6.71 2.64 -1.89
C LEU A 27 5.21 2.76 -2.13
N VAL A 28 4.43 3.09 -1.10
CA VAL A 28 2.98 3.32 -1.23
C VAL A 28 2.69 4.54 -2.11
N GLU A 29 3.44 5.62 -1.94
CA GLU A 29 3.31 6.81 -2.77
C GLU A 29 3.65 6.49 -4.23
N GLU A 30 4.74 5.80 -4.49
CA GLU A 30 5.15 5.37 -5.83
C GLU A 30 4.10 4.47 -6.50
N VAL A 31 3.56 3.48 -5.76
CA VAL A 31 2.49 2.61 -6.25
C VAL A 31 1.23 3.41 -6.60
N ASN A 32 0.87 4.40 -5.79
CA ASN A 32 -0.28 5.25 -6.05
C ASN A 32 -0.09 6.11 -7.30
N VAL A 33 1.10 6.70 -7.47
CA VAL A 33 1.46 7.47 -8.67
C VAL A 33 1.41 6.57 -9.90
N ASN A 34 2.06 5.41 -9.86
CA ASN A 34 2.09 4.45 -10.97
C ASN A 34 0.68 3.97 -11.36
N LYS A 35 -0.18 3.64 -10.38
CA LYS A 35 -1.57 3.27 -10.64
C LYS A 35 -2.38 4.42 -11.27
N LYS A 36 -2.14 5.65 -10.84
CA LYS A 36 -2.80 6.83 -11.42
C LYS A 36 -2.35 7.07 -12.86
N THR A 37 -1.05 6.94 -13.14
CA THR A 37 -0.50 7.04 -14.50
C THR A 37 -1.08 5.97 -15.41
N LEU A 38 -1.18 4.72 -14.95
CA LEU A 38 -1.74 3.62 -15.73
C LEU A 38 -3.22 3.87 -16.09
N LYS A 39 -4.04 4.31 -15.12
CA LYS A 39 -5.42 4.74 -15.40
C LYS A 39 -5.49 5.90 -16.39
N GLY A 40 -4.64 6.91 -16.22
CA GLY A 40 -4.61 8.06 -17.14
C GLY A 40 -4.29 7.64 -18.58
N LEU A 41 -3.34 6.71 -18.76
CA LEU A 41 -3.02 6.14 -20.07
C LEU A 41 -4.18 5.36 -20.69
N GLU A 42 -4.93 4.60 -19.87
CA GLU A 42 -6.13 3.88 -20.32
C GLU A 42 -7.24 4.85 -20.74
N ASP A 43 -7.51 5.87 -19.93
CA ASP A 43 -8.53 6.89 -20.20
C ASP A 43 -8.20 7.70 -21.47
N ASP A 44 -6.93 8.11 -21.64
CA ASP A 44 -6.47 8.82 -22.83
C ASP A 44 -6.60 7.98 -24.10
N LEU A 45 -6.29 6.68 -24.00
CA LEU A 45 -6.40 5.74 -25.13
C LEU A 45 -7.88 5.52 -25.50
N LEU A 46 -8.76 5.32 -24.51
CA LEU A 46 -10.20 5.20 -24.71
C LEU A 46 -10.80 6.46 -25.34
N PHE A 47 -10.42 7.63 -24.84
CA PHE A 47 -10.88 8.91 -25.38
C PHE A 47 -10.50 9.06 -26.87
N ARG A 48 -9.26 8.72 -27.24
CA ARG A 48 -8.80 8.81 -28.63
C ARG A 48 -9.48 7.80 -29.55
N LEU A 49 -9.67 6.56 -29.10
CA LEU A 49 -10.44 5.56 -29.84
C LEU A 49 -11.89 6.01 -30.07
N ALA A 50 -12.52 6.61 -29.07
CA ALA A 50 -13.88 7.13 -29.19
C ALA A 50 -13.99 8.38 -30.07
N SER A 51 -12.94 9.21 -30.09
CA SER A 51 -12.91 10.46 -30.85
C SER A 51 -12.48 10.29 -32.31
N SER A 52 -11.87 9.15 -32.68
CA SER A 52 -11.45 8.91 -34.06
C SER A 52 -12.68 8.65 -34.94
N THR A 53 -12.92 9.52 -35.91
CA THR A 53 -13.97 9.37 -36.92
C THR A 53 -13.29 9.11 -38.28
N GLY A 54 -13.23 7.84 -38.70
CA GLY A 54 -12.59 7.44 -39.96
C GLY A 54 -11.90 6.07 -39.89
N ASN A 55 -11.10 5.74 -40.89
CA ASN A 55 -10.31 4.50 -40.92
C ASN A 55 -9.11 4.62 -39.96
N LEU A 56 -9.17 3.87 -38.85
CA LEU A 56 -8.20 3.92 -37.75
C LEU A 56 -6.75 3.62 -38.17
N LEU A 57 -6.59 2.89 -39.27
CA LEU A 57 -5.28 2.47 -39.80
C LEU A 57 -4.56 3.58 -40.57
N ASP A 58 -5.27 4.60 -41.05
CA ASP A 58 -4.68 5.72 -41.80
C ASP A 58 -4.20 6.84 -40.89
N ASP A 59 -4.58 6.81 -39.60
CA ASP A 59 -4.19 7.81 -38.61
C ASP A 59 -2.83 7.47 -38.00
N THR A 60 -1.77 7.82 -38.74
CA THR A 60 -0.37 7.64 -38.32
C THR A 60 -0.08 8.23 -36.93
N SER A 61 -0.78 9.29 -36.54
CA SER A 61 -0.66 9.92 -35.22
C SER A 61 -1.19 9.03 -34.09
N LEU A 62 -2.25 8.25 -34.37
CA LEU A 62 -2.84 7.32 -33.42
C LEU A 62 -1.95 6.10 -33.22
N ILE A 63 -1.33 5.60 -34.28
CA ILE A 63 -0.40 4.45 -34.21
C ILE A 63 0.82 4.78 -33.34
N GLU A 64 1.39 5.97 -33.50
CA GLU A 64 2.53 6.43 -32.68
C GLU A 64 2.15 6.55 -31.20
N VAL A 65 0.97 7.10 -30.92
CA VAL A 65 0.46 7.22 -29.54
C VAL A 65 0.15 5.86 -28.93
N LEU A 66 -0.46 4.93 -29.67
CA LEU A 66 -0.69 3.56 -29.22
C LEU A 66 0.62 2.85 -28.85
N GLN A 67 1.66 3.03 -29.66
CA GLN A 67 2.98 2.46 -29.40
C GLN A 67 3.63 3.07 -28.14
N ASN A 68 3.53 4.40 -27.98
CA ASN A 68 4.03 5.10 -26.79
C ASN A 68 3.26 4.69 -25.52
N THR A 69 1.93 4.59 -25.60
CA THR A 69 1.09 4.14 -24.49
C THR A 69 1.40 2.70 -24.11
N LYS A 70 1.56 1.81 -25.10
CA LYS A 70 1.94 0.40 -24.86
C LYS A 70 3.29 0.28 -24.17
N THR A 71 4.29 1.04 -24.62
CA THR A 71 5.64 1.03 -24.05
C THR A 71 5.61 1.56 -22.61
N THR A 72 4.97 2.71 -22.39
CA THR A 72 4.84 3.32 -21.05
C THR A 72 4.05 2.42 -20.09
N ALA A 73 2.96 1.78 -20.56
CA ALA A 73 2.17 0.87 -19.75
C ALA A 73 2.98 -0.38 -19.34
N ALA A 74 3.82 -0.92 -20.24
CA ALA A 74 4.71 -2.03 -19.94
C ALA A 74 5.72 -1.64 -18.85
N GLU A 75 6.36 -0.48 -18.97
CA GLU A 75 7.30 0.04 -17.96
C GLU A 75 6.64 0.26 -16.59
N VAL A 76 5.44 0.85 -16.56
CA VAL A 76 4.69 1.07 -15.31
C VAL A 76 4.27 -0.26 -14.68
N THR A 77 3.89 -1.24 -15.49
CA THR A 77 3.53 -2.59 -15.01
C THR A 77 4.73 -3.29 -14.38
N GLU A 78 5.91 -3.21 -15.00
CA GLU A 78 7.15 -3.74 -14.44
C GLU A 78 7.50 -3.06 -13.10
N LYS A 79 7.38 -1.72 -13.02
CA LYS A 79 7.59 -0.98 -11.76
C LYS A 79 6.61 -1.40 -10.68
N LEU A 80 5.33 -1.63 -11.01
CA LEU A 80 4.33 -2.11 -10.05
C LEU A 80 4.65 -3.52 -9.55
N GLN A 81 5.19 -4.39 -10.41
CA GLN A 81 5.62 -5.73 -10.03
C GLN A 81 6.82 -5.68 -9.08
N ASN A 82 7.85 -4.89 -9.42
CA ASN A 82 9.00 -4.65 -8.55
C ASN A 82 8.59 -4.07 -7.19
N ALA A 83 7.62 -3.14 -7.20
CA ALA A 83 7.07 -2.57 -5.98
C ALA A 83 6.29 -3.59 -5.14
N ALA A 84 5.58 -4.53 -5.76
CA ALA A 84 4.90 -5.61 -5.06
C ALA A 84 5.90 -6.53 -4.34
N ASP A 85 7.00 -6.90 -5.02
CA ASP A 85 8.07 -7.70 -4.43
C ASP A 85 8.77 -6.98 -3.28
N ALA A 86 9.05 -5.68 -3.45
CA ALA A 86 9.61 -4.85 -2.38
C ALA A 86 8.65 -4.76 -1.19
N ASN A 87 7.35 -4.60 -1.42
CA ASN A 87 6.35 -4.54 -0.36
C ASN A 87 6.24 -5.87 0.39
N ALA A 88 6.34 -7.01 -0.31
CA ALA A 88 6.39 -8.32 0.32
C ALA A 88 7.62 -8.47 1.23
N ARG A 89 8.80 -8.04 0.76
CA ARG A 89 10.04 -8.03 1.58
C ARG A 89 9.91 -7.15 2.81
N ILE A 90 9.39 -5.93 2.66
CA ILE A 90 9.13 -5.01 3.78
C ILE A 90 8.13 -5.65 4.75
N SER A 91 7.06 -6.26 4.24
CA SER A 91 6.07 -6.93 5.08
C SER A 91 6.69 -8.06 5.89
N MET A 92 7.52 -8.92 5.27
CA MET A 92 8.23 -9.99 5.98
C MET A 92 9.13 -9.46 7.09
N ALA A 93 9.87 -8.37 6.83
CA ALA A 93 10.71 -7.75 7.85
C ALA A 93 9.89 -7.14 9.02
N ARG A 94 8.64 -6.70 8.78
CA ARG A 94 7.74 -6.25 9.85
C ARG A 94 7.24 -7.40 10.70
N GLU A 95 7.01 -8.57 10.09
CA GLU A 95 6.53 -9.76 10.79
C GLU A 95 7.50 -10.26 11.88
N GLU A 96 8.80 -9.92 11.79
CA GLU A 96 9.77 -10.17 12.87
C GLU A 96 9.35 -9.53 14.21
N TYR A 97 8.61 -8.42 14.17
CA TYR A 97 8.12 -7.71 15.35
C TYR A 97 6.71 -8.14 15.79
N ARG A 98 6.04 -9.03 15.03
CA ARG A 98 4.69 -9.50 15.35
C ARG A 98 4.60 -10.09 16.77
N PRO A 99 5.53 -10.92 17.26
CA PRO A 99 5.45 -11.47 18.61
C PRO A 99 5.35 -10.42 19.71
N VAL A 100 6.01 -9.27 19.54
CA VAL A 100 5.95 -8.15 20.49
C VAL A 100 4.56 -7.51 20.47
N ALA A 101 4.01 -7.29 19.28
CA ALA A 101 2.67 -6.74 19.09
C ALA A 101 1.57 -7.66 19.65
N THR A 102 1.68 -8.97 19.43
CA THR A 102 0.75 -9.97 19.97
C THR A 102 0.77 -9.95 21.49
N ARG A 103 1.97 -9.96 22.11
CA ARG A 103 2.12 -9.88 23.58
C ARG A 103 1.55 -8.57 24.14
N GLY A 104 1.82 -7.44 23.49
CA GLY A 104 1.28 -6.14 23.89
C GLY A 104 -0.25 -6.10 23.83
N SER A 105 -0.85 -6.70 22.79
CA SER A 105 -2.31 -6.79 22.68
C SER A 105 -2.92 -7.66 23.78
N LEU A 106 -2.28 -8.78 24.12
CA LEU A 106 -2.71 -9.68 25.18
C LEU A 106 -2.68 -8.99 26.55
N LEU A 107 -1.58 -8.29 26.85
CA LEU A 107 -1.42 -7.55 28.10
C LEU A 107 -2.50 -6.47 28.24
N TYR A 108 -2.79 -5.72 27.17
CA TYR A 108 -3.85 -4.72 27.19
C TYR A 108 -5.21 -5.33 27.51
N PHE A 109 -5.60 -6.42 26.84
CA PHE A 109 -6.88 -7.08 27.12
C PHE A 109 -6.96 -7.64 28.54
N LEU A 110 -5.86 -8.20 29.07
CA LEU A 110 -5.81 -8.66 30.46
C LEU A 110 -6.00 -7.51 31.46
N VAL A 111 -5.43 -6.33 31.19
CA VAL A 111 -5.65 -5.13 32.02
C VAL A 111 -7.09 -4.64 31.90
N VAL A 112 -7.69 -4.67 30.72
CA VAL A 112 -9.11 -4.31 30.53
C VAL A 112 -10.02 -5.24 31.32
N ASP A 113 -9.72 -6.54 31.36
CA ASP A 113 -10.50 -7.53 32.11
C ASP A 113 -10.44 -7.32 33.63
N MET A 114 -9.42 -6.62 34.16
CA MET A 114 -9.34 -6.26 35.59
C MET A 114 -10.49 -5.34 36.05
N ALA A 115 -11.11 -4.60 35.12
CA ALA A 115 -12.28 -3.78 35.41
C ALA A 115 -13.48 -4.62 35.88
N ALA A 116 -13.53 -5.92 35.54
CA ALA A 116 -14.55 -6.84 36.03
C ALA A 116 -14.39 -7.19 37.52
N ILE A 117 -13.16 -7.08 38.06
CA ILE A 117 -12.87 -7.30 39.48
C ILE A 117 -13.19 -6.03 40.27
N ASN A 118 -12.75 -4.88 39.77
CA ASN A 118 -13.04 -3.58 40.36
C ASN A 118 -13.17 -2.52 39.28
N VAL A 119 -14.29 -1.80 39.27
CA VAL A 119 -14.58 -0.72 38.32
C VAL A 119 -13.50 0.38 38.29
N MET A 120 -12.74 0.56 39.38
CA MET A 120 -11.64 1.52 39.43
C MET A 120 -10.42 1.12 38.58
N TYR A 121 -10.30 -0.14 38.16
CA TYR A 121 -9.19 -0.64 37.31
C TYR A 121 -9.46 -0.47 35.81
N GLN A 122 -10.20 0.56 35.44
CA GLN A 122 -10.46 0.90 34.04
C GLN A 122 -9.27 1.67 33.46
N VAL A 123 -8.64 1.11 32.43
CA VAL A 123 -7.46 1.71 31.77
C VAL A 123 -7.76 2.00 30.31
N SER A 124 -7.35 3.19 29.85
CA SER A 124 -7.51 3.59 28.45
C SER A 124 -6.36 3.05 27.57
N LEU A 125 -6.58 2.95 26.26
CA LEU A 125 -5.54 2.51 25.31
C LEU A 125 -4.39 3.51 25.13
N GLN A 126 -4.58 4.77 25.54
CA GLN A 126 -3.58 5.83 25.36
C GLN A 126 -2.57 5.93 26.51
N GLN A 127 -2.93 5.42 27.69
CA GLN A 127 -2.06 5.36 28.87
C GLN A 127 -1.01 4.26 28.72
#